data_AF-A0A7X7IRD8-F1
#
_entry.id   AF-A0A7X7IRD8-F1
#
_cell.length_a   1.000
_cell.length_b   1.000
_cell.length_c   1.000
_cell.angle_alpha   90.00
_cell.angle_beta   90.00
_cell.angle_gamma   90.00
#
_symmetry.space_group_name_H-M   'P 1'
#
loop_
_entity.id
_entity.type
_entity.pdbx_description
1 polymer ?
#
loop_
_entity_poly.entity_id
_entity_poly.type
_entity_poly.pdbx_seq_one_letter_code
_entity_poly.pdbx_strand_id
1 'polypeptide(L)'
;MSVAFHELGGSPHEQYDVNGFSARRELLVAWEDRDALALELLGEAAQLGGSYWTTYPGKPSSFAVSIQFEPVDADGPDRQELTSLTEGLNSYSGSFARAIVRYKTINELDRDDGPTNETGTQISYRMLYSAAFEPIGPGGWSWSDTLVALPTDRPLAKWIPTTEHRLTWYKVVNPPWQTIQSLQGTVNASEFLSCPAGTLLFEGADTNKLYAGDFASGASPFCWEIKYLFRQRAIRHGGNVFGWNHVYRENPAGWAEPTNGIAKLYDEADFNVLFQSAGE
;
A
#
# COMPACT_ATOMS: atom_id res chain seq x y z
N MET A 1 8.86 -23.87 -18.71
CA MET A 1 8.72 -24.09 -20.17
C MET A 1 7.79 -23.00 -20.68
N SER A 2 8.07 -22.38 -21.82
CA SER A 2 7.19 -21.34 -22.38
C SER A 2 5.88 -21.95 -22.87
N VAL A 3 4.75 -21.43 -22.42
CA VAL A 3 3.42 -21.87 -22.85
C VAL A 3 3.14 -21.33 -24.26
N ALA A 4 2.68 -22.20 -25.16
CA ALA A 4 2.28 -21.77 -26.50
C ALA A 4 0.94 -21.03 -26.45
N PHE A 5 0.88 -19.83 -27.03
CA PHE A 5 -0.35 -19.04 -27.12
C PHE A 5 -0.44 -18.29 -28.44
N HIS A 6 -1.64 -17.82 -28.79
CA HIS A 6 -1.89 -16.92 -29.92
C HIS A 6 -2.63 -15.67 -29.45
N GLU A 7 -2.20 -14.48 -29.87
CA GLU A 7 -2.94 -13.25 -29.57
C GLU A 7 -4.24 -13.20 -30.40
N LEU A 8 -5.37 -12.89 -29.76
CA LEU A 8 -6.66 -12.79 -30.43
C LEU A 8 -6.83 -11.44 -31.16
N GLY A 9 -7.59 -11.45 -32.26
CA GLY A 9 -7.90 -10.25 -33.03
C GLY A 9 -8.69 -9.23 -32.19
N GLY A 10 -8.30 -7.95 -32.27
CA GLY A 10 -8.86 -6.87 -31.44
C GLY A 10 -8.04 -6.56 -30.18
N SER A 11 -7.07 -7.41 -29.85
CA SER A 11 -6.06 -7.18 -28.80
C SER A 11 -4.73 -6.68 -29.41
N PRO A 12 -3.89 -5.90 -28.69
CA PRO A 12 -4.09 -5.34 -27.35
C PRO A 12 -5.01 -4.11 -27.33
N HIS A 13 -5.63 -3.86 -26.18
CA HIS A 13 -6.24 -2.57 -25.85
C HIS A 13 -5.35 -1.80 -24.88
N GLU A 14 -4.91 -0.61 -25.27
CA GLU A 14 -4.06 0.27 -24.44
C GLU A 14 -4.84 1.52 -23.99
N GLN A 15 -4.61 1.94 -22.74
CA GLN A 15 -5.17 3.18 -22.18
C GLN A 15 -4.08 3.94 -21.42
N TYR A 16 -4.08 5.27 -21.58
CA TYR A 16 -3.20 6.20 -20.87
C TYR A 16 -4.09 7.22 -20.16
N ASP A 17 -3.96 7.32 -18.84
CA ASP A 17 -4.66 8.33 -18.05
C ASP A 17 -3.79 8.86 -16.90
N VAL A 18 -4.38 9.67 -16.01
CA VAL A 18 -3.69 10.29 -14.87
C VAL A 18 -3.09 9.27 -13.89
N ASN A 19 -3.55 8.01 -13.92
CA ASN A 19 -3.03 6.91 -13.11
C ASN A 19 -1.97 6.07 -13.85
N GLY A 20 -1.55 6.49 -15.04
CA GLY A 20 -0.51 5.83 -15.83
C GLY A 20 -1.04 5.01 -17.00
N PHE A 21 -0.23 4.05 -17.45
CA PHE A 21 -0.60 3.15 -18.54
C PHE A 21 -1.32 1.91 -18.00
N SER A 22 -2.35 1.48 -18.71
CA SER A 22 -2.97 0.18 -18.52
C SER A 22 -3.23 -0.47 -19.87
N ALA A 23 -3.22 -1.80 -19.89
CA ALA A 23 -3.57 -2.54 -21.09
C ALA A 23 -4.33 -3.82 -20.77
N ARG A 24 -5.07 -4.30 -21.77
CA ARG A 24 -5.70 -5.61 -21.77
C ARG A 24 -5.23 -6.37 -23.00
N ARG A 25 -4.74 -7.59 -22.78
CA ARG A 25 -4.44 -8.56 -23.82
C ARG A 25 -5.41 -9.72 -23.76
N GLU A 26 -5.77 -10.25 -24.92
CA GLU A 26 -6.58 -11.46 -25.05
C GLU A 26 -5.78 -12.51 -25.80
N LEU A 27 -5.50 -13.62 -25.13
CA LEU A 27 -4.71 -14.73 -25.66
C LEU A 27 -5.60 -15.96 -25.80
N LEU A 28 -5.30 -16.77 -26.80
CA LEU A 28 -5.81 -18.12 -26.99
C LEU A 28 -4.74 -19.10 -26.53
N VAL A 29 -5.09 -19.99 -25.61
CA VAL A 29 -4.20 -21.00 -25.03
C VAL A 29 -4.94 -22.33 -24.94
N ALA A 30 -4.25 -23.47 -25.00
CA ALA A 30 -4.88 -24.76 -24.72
C ALA A 30 -5.51 -24.75 -23.33
N TRP A 31 -6.69 -25.35 -23.16
CA TRP A 31 -7.39 -25.36 -21.87
C TRP A 31 -6.53 -25.95 -20.76
N GLU A 32 -5.73 -26.97 -21.07
CA GLU A 32 -4.81 -27.67 -20.19
C GLU A 32 -3.62 -26.81 -19.72
N ASP A 33 -3.21 -25.83 -20.50
CA ASP A 33 -2.01 -25.02 -20.23
C ASP A 33 -2.33 -23.73 -19.45
N ARG A 34 -3.60 -23.49 -19.10
CA ARG A 34 -4.05 -22.25 -18.42
C ARG A 34 -3.29 -21.95 -17.13
N ASP A 35 -3.06 -22.97 -16.30
CA ASP A 35 -2.41 -22.79 -15.00
C ASP A 35 -0.91 -22.49 -15.21
N ALA A 36 -0.28 -23.16 -16.17
CA ALA A 36 1.10 -22.88 -16.56
C ALA A 36 1.25 -21.45 -17.14
N LEU A 37 0.28 -20.97 -17.93
CA LEU A 37 0.30 -19.60 -18.45
C LEU A 37 0.13 -18.56 -17.33
N ALA A 38 -0.72 -18.85 -16.34
CA ALA A 38 -0.87 -17.99 -15.17
C ALA A 38 0.43 -17.89 -14.38
N LEU A 39 1.13 -19.02 -14.18
CA LEU A 39 2.44 -19.05 -13.53
C LEU A 39 3.50 -18.30 -14.34
N GLU A 40 3.51 -18.42 -15.68
CA GLU A 40 4.45 -17.68 -16.54
C GLU A 40 4.22 -16.16 -16.49
N LEU A 41 2.95 -15.71 -16.43
CA LEU A 41 2.62 -14.29 -16.45
C LEU A 41 2.70 -13.63 -15.07
N LEU A 42 2.25 -14.31 -14.02
CA LEU A 42 2.16 -13.77 -12.66
C LEU A 42 3.28 -14.25 -11.73
N GLY A 43 4.08 -15.23 -12.16
CA GLY A 43 5.21 -15.79 -11.42
C GLY A 43 4.83 -16.86 -10.39
N GLU A 44 5.84 -17.64 -9.96
CA GLU A 44 5.80 -18.50 -8.77
C GLU A 44 6.44 -17.75 -7.60
N ALA A 45 5.72 -17.60 -6.48
CA ALA A 45 6.28 -16.93 -5.31
C ALA A 45 7.34 -17.78 -4.54
N ALA A 46 7.55 -19.06 -4.92
CA ALA A 46 8.37 -20.03 -4.19
C ALA A 46 9.86 -19.89 -4.52
N GLN A 47 10.15 -19.20 -5.63
CA GLN A 47 11.49 -18.72 -5.92
C GLN A 47 11.70 -17.45 -5.09
N LEU A 48 12.19 -17.62 -3.86
CA LEU A 48 12.78 -16.57 -3.02
C LEU A 48 13.61 -15.63 -3.92
N GLY A 49 13.12 -14.40 -4.14
CA GLY A 49 13.85 -13.39 -4.92
C GLY A 49 13.40 -13.13 -6.36
N GLY A 50 12.19 -13.52 -6.76
CA GLY A 50 11.48 -12.79 -7.84
C GLY A 50 11.48 -13.44 -9.22
N SER A 51 10.38 -14.11 -9.56
CA SER A 51 9.89 -14.04 -10.93
C SER A 51 9.11 -12.74 -11.10
N TYR A 52 9.62 -11.85 -11.94
CA TYR A 52 8.91 -10.63 -12.33
C TYR A 52 7.59 -11.02 -13.00
N TRP A 53 6.53 -10.28 -12.69
CA TRP A 53 5.37 -10.26 -13.57
C TRP A 53 5.87 -10.03 -14.99
N THR A 54 5.37 -10.80 -15.95
CA THR A 54 5.77 -10.59 -17.34
C THR A 54 5.45 -9.14 -17.70
N THR A 55 6.47 -8.44 -18.19
CA THR A 55 6.30 -7.04 -18.59
C THR A 55 5.46 -6.96 -19.84
N TYR A 56 4.73 -5.86 -19.96
CA TYR A 56 4.05 -5.56 -21.21
C TYR A 56 5.10 -5.35 -22.30
N PRO A 57 4.97 -5.97 -23.50
CA PRO A 57 5.93 -5.81 -24.57
C PRO A 57 6.22 -4.33 -24.88
N GLY A 58 7.49 -3.92 -24.76
CA GLY A 58 7.93 -2.55 -25.01
C GLY A 58 7.67 -1.54 -23.88
N LYS A 59 7.10 -1.95 -22.73
CA LYS A 59 6.89 -1.10 -21.54
C LYS A 59 7.39 -1.80 -20.27
N PRO A 60 8.68 -1.63 -19.91
CA PRO A 60 9.29 -2.36 -18.80
C PRO A 60 8.68 -2.05 -17.43
N SER A 61 8.05 -0.88 -17.27
CA SER A 61 7.36 -0.47 -16.04
C SER A 61 5.88 -0.90 -15.99
N SER A 62 5.39 -1.65 -16.97
CA SER A 62 4.02 -2.16 -16.99
C SER A 62 4.03 -3.67 -16.89
N PHE A 63 3.22 -4.21 -16.00
CA PHE A 63 3.30 -5.60 -15.58
C PHE A 63 1.94 -6.26 -15.57
N ALA A 64 1.88 -7.56 -15.85
CA ALA A 64 0.65 -8.34 -15.76
C ALA A 64 0.15 -8.38 -14.30
N VAL A 65 -0.98 -7.72 -14.02
CA VAL A 65 -1.57 -7.60 -12.66
C VAL A 65 -2.63 -8.66 -12.38
N SER A 66 -3.23 -9.22 -13.43
CA SER A 66 -4.29 -10.23 -13.31
C SER A 66 -4.45 -10.99 -14.62
N ILE A 67 -4.85 -12.24 -14.51
CA ILE A 67 -5.30 -13.07 -15.62
C ILE A 67 -6.65 -13.69 -15.28
N GLN A 68 -7.53 -13.76 -16.28
CA GLN A 68 -8.81 -14.45 -16.19
C GLN A 68 -8.91 -15.43 -17.36
N PHE A 69 -9.45 -16.61 -17.12
CA PHE A 69 -9.69 -17.61 -18.17
C PHE A 69 -11.18 -17.82 -18.40
N GLU A 70 -11.55 -17.97 -19.67
CA GLU A 70 -12.91 -18.32 -20.10
C GLU A 70 -12.81 -19.39 -21.20
N PRO A 71 -13.71 -20.39 -21.25
CA PRO A 71 -13.73 -21.36 -22.35
C PRO A 71 -14.16 -20.67 -23.64
N VAL A 72 -13.48 -20.98 -24.75
CA VAL A 72 -13.85 -20.43 -26.07
C VAL A 72 -15.14 -21.07 -26.59
N ASP A 73 -15.30 -22.38 -26.38
CA ASP A 73 -16.53 -23.11 -26.64
C ASP A 73 -17.26 -23.36 -25.31
N ALA A 74 -17.90 -22.33 -24.78
CA ALA A 74 -18.56 -22.40 -23.47
C ALA A 74 -19.73 -23.40 -23.44
N ASP A 75 -20.36 -23.65 -24.58
CA ASP A 75 -21.54 -24.51 -24.74
C ASP A 75 -21.19 -25.98 -24.97
N GLY A 76 -19.92 -26.29 -25.25
CA GLY A 76 -19.40 -27.64 -25.48
C GLY A 76 -18.48 -28.17 -24.36
N PRO A 77 -18.88 -28.18 -23.07
CA PRO A 77 -18.04 -28.80 -22.04
C PRO A 77 -17.93 -30.31 -22.25
N ASP A 78 -16.77 -30.85 -21.90
CA ASP A 78 -16.61 -32.28 -21.61
C ASP A 78 -17.38 -32.57 -20.31
N ARG A 79 -18.63 -33.03 -20.49
CA ARG A 79 -19.59 -33.20 -19.40
C ARG A 79 -19.08 -34.25 -18.42
N GLN A 80 -18.88 -33.82 -17.19
CA GLN A 80 -18.55 -34.71 -16.08
C GLN A 80 -19.81 -34.91 -15.23
N GLU A 81 -20.07 -36.15 -14.82
CA GLU A 81 -21.06 -36.40 -13.77
C GLU A 81 -20.44 -36.03 -12.43
N LEU A 82 -20.67 -34.79 -12.01
CA LEU A 82 -20.20 -34.25 -10.73
C LEU A 82 -21.31 -34.46 -9.69
N THR A 83 -21.02 -35.23 -8.64
CA THR A 83 -21.99 -35.51 -7.57
C THR A 83 -21.88 -34.56 -6.39
N SER A 84 -20.79 -33.77 -6.33
CA SER A 84 -20.56 -32.71 -5.35
C SER A 84 -19.93 -31.47 -5.97
N LEU A 85 -20.21 -30.30 -5.39
CA LEU A 85 -19.60 -29.01 -5.77
C LEU A 85 -18.09 -28.93 -5.50
N THR A 86 -17.52 -29.90 -4.76
CA THR A 86 -16.09 -29.95 -4.43
C THR A 86 -15.33 -31.02 -5.22
N GLU A 87 -16.02 -31.85 -6.00
CA GLU A 87 -15.41 -32.97 -6.74
C GLU A 87 -14.75 -32.55 -8.05
N GLY A 88 -15.22 -31.46 -8.64
CA GLY A 88 -14.67 -30.96 -9.89
C GLY A 88 -15.46 -29.82 -10.50
N LEU A 89 -15.05 -29.47 -11.71
CA LEU A 89 -15.71 -28.50 -12.59
C LEU A 89 -15.86 -29.15 -13.95
N ASN A 90 -16.81 -28.68 -14.76
CA ASN A 90 -16.84 -29.07 -16.17
C ASN A 90 -15.49 -28.77 -16.82
N SER A 91 -14.98 -29.74 -17.56
CA SER A 91 -13.74 -29.61 -18.30
C SER A 91 -14.04 -29.13 -19.72
N TYR A 92 -13.05 -28.50 -20.34
CA TYR A 92 -13.06 -28.16 -21.76
C TYR A 92 -11.80 -28.74 -22.41
N SER A 93 -11.46 -29.99 -22.03
CA SER A 93 -10.24 -30.65 -22.48
C SER A 93 -10.25 -30.85 -24.00
N GLY A 94 -9.10 -30.68 -24.64
CA GLY A 94 -8.94 -30.68 -26.09
C GLY A 94 -9.45 -29.41 -26.78
N SER A 95 -9.90 -28.42 -26.01
CA SER A 95 -10.32 -27.10 -26.51
C SER A 95 -9.39 -25.99 -26.05
N PHE A 96 -9.75 -24.74 -26.33
CA PHE A 96 -8.97 -23.56 -25.98
C PHE A 96 -9.65 -22.73 -24.88
N ALA A 97 -8.82 -22.09 -24.06
CA ALA A 97 -9.21 -21.00 -23.17
C ALA A 97 -8.87 -19.65 -23.82
N ARG A 98 -9.77 -18.69 -23.64
CA ARG A 98 -9.47 -17.27 -23.79
C ARG A 98 -8.91 -16.75 -22.47
N ALA A 99 -7.65 -16.33 -22.49
CA ALA A 99 -6.99 -15.68 -21.38
C ALA A 99 -7.05 -14.16 -21.52
N ILE A 100 -7.67 -13.48 -20.57
CA ILE A 100 -7.75 -12.01 -20.50
C ILE A 100 -6.70 -11.54 -19.50
N VAL A 101 -5.59 -11.02 -20.00
CA VAL A 101 -4.48 -10.52 -19.20
C VAL A 101 -4.59 -9.01 -19.07
N ARG A 102 -4.55 -8.50 -17.84
CA ARG A 102 -4.53 -7.05 -17.59
C ARG A 102 -3.15 -6.62 -17.14
N TYR A 103 -2.70 -5.51 -17.69
CA TYR A 103 -1.44 -4.85 -17.37
C TYR A 103 -1.69 -3.48 -16.78
N LYS A 104 -0.85 -3.07 -15.83
CA LYS A 104 -0.80 -1.69 -15.35
C LYS A 104 0.65 -1.26 -15.15
N THR A 105 0.90 0.03 -15.33
CA THR A 105 2.12 0.66 -14.85
C THR A 105 2.20 0.50 -13.35
N ILE A 106 3.35 0.02 -12.93
CA ILE A 106 3.78 -0.07 -11.55
C ILE A 106 5.06 0.73 -11.48
N ASN A 107 4.98 1.87 -10.80
CA ASN A 107 6.18 2.64 -10.47
C ASN A 107 6.98 1.85 -9.43
N GLU A 108 8.28 1.69 -9.68
CA GLU A 108 9.21 1.11 -8.71
C GLU A 108 9.36 2.02 -7.49
N LEU A 109 9.14 3.32 -7.64
CA LEU A 109 9.12 4.26 -6.52
C LEU A 109 8.02 5.29 -6.81
N ASP A 110 6.98 5.33 -5.98
CA ASP A 110 5.88 6.28 -6.18
C ASP A 110 6.22 7.70 -5.68
N ARG A 111 7.27 7.81 -4.85
CA ARG A 111 7.81 9.07 -4.31
C ARG A 111 9.31 8.97 -4.06
N ASP A 112 10.06 9.99 -4.48
CA ASP A 112 11.52 10.09 -4.29
C ASP A 112 11.97 10.09 -2.82
N ASP A 113 11.12 10.57 -1.92
CA ASP A 113 11.33 10.61 -0.46
C ASP A 113 10.64 9.45 0.28
N GLY A 114 10.17 8.45 -0.46
CA GLY A 114 9.54 7.24 0.06
C GLY A 114 10.53 6.19 0.56
N PRO A 115 10.06 5.18 1.30
CA PRO A 115 10.87 4.02 1.64
C PRO A 115 11.36 3.31 0.38
N THR A 116 12.57 2.75 0.45
CA THR A 116 13.11 1.93 -0.64
C THR A 116 12.35 0.60 -0.71
N ASN A 117 11.95 0.18 -1.91
CA ASN A 117 11.31 -1.11 -2.08
C ASN A 117 12.29 -2.25 -1.78
N GLU A 118 11.84 -3.24 -1.01
CA GLU A 118 12.50 -4.54 -0.96
C GLU A 118 12.40 -5.21 -2.35
N THR A 119 13.49 -5.87 -2.77
CA THR A 119 13.55 -6.58 -4.06
C THR A 119 12.36 -7.52 -4.24
N GLY A 120 11.66 -7.39 -5.38
CA GLY A 120 10.48 -8.22 -5.70
C GLY A 120 9.16 -7.75 -5.09
N THR A 121 9.18 -6.71 -4.26
CA THR A 121 7.99 -6.05 -3.69
C THR A 121 7.72 -4.71 -4.37
N GLN A 122 6.57 -4.11 -4.08
CA GLN A 122 6.21 -2.80 -4.61
C GLN A 122 5.49 -1.95 -3.56
N ILE A 123 5.76 -0.65 -3.52
CA ILE A 123 5.04 0.31 -2.69
C ILE A 123 4.26 1.30 -3.57
N SER A 124 2.98 1.49 -3.25
CA SER A 124 2.18 2.61 -3.78
C SER A 124 1.89 3.61 -2.66
N TYR A 125 1.66 4.87 -3.03
CA TYR A 125 1.43 5.97 -2.11
C TYR A 125 0.15 6.73 -2.43
N ARG A 126 -0.60 7.10 -1.39
CA ARG A 126 -1.73 8.03 -1.49
C ARG A 126 -1.74 8.99 -0.32
N MET A 127 -2.13 10.23 -0.61
CA MET A 127 -2.24 11.30 0.39
C MET A 127 -3.68 11.83 0.46
N LEU A 128 -4.18 12.08 1.66
CA LEU A 128 -5.44 12.77 1.90
C LEU A 128 -5.21 13.89 2.92
N TYR A 129 -5.95 15.00 2.79
CA TYR A 129 -5.92 16.07 3.78
C TYR A 129 -7.09 15.95 4.74
N SER A 130 -6.88 16.42 5.96
CA SER A 130 -7.89 16.61 6.99
C SER A 130 -7.48 17.80 7.88
N ALA A 131 -8.27 18.13 8.89
CA ALA A 131 -7.89 19.13 9.89
C ALA A 131 -8.50 18.77 11.24
N ALA A 132 -7.75 19.06 12.30
CA ALA A 132 -8.22 18.99 13.67
C ALA A 132 -8.49 20.40 14.21
N PHE A 133 -9.59 20.53 14.94
CA PHE A 133 -9.89 21.73 15.72
C PHE A 133 -9.24 21.60 17.10
N GLU A 134 -8.34 22.51 17.45
CA GLU A 134 -7.67 22.50 18.74
C GLU A 134 -7.97 23.80 19.51
N PRO A 135 -8.64 23.71 20.67
CA PRO A 135 -8.75 24.84 21.58
C PRO A 135 -7.39 25.08 22.23
N ILE A 136 -6.91 26.33 22.16
CA ILE A 136 -5.69 26.76 22.85
C ILE A 136 -6.03 27.83 23.86
N GLY A 137 -5.29 27.83 24.96
CA GLY A 137 -5.39 28.84 25.99
C GLY A 137 -5.09 30.26 25.49
N PRO A 138 -5.79 31.29 25.97
CA PRO A 138 -5.48 32.68 25.64
C PRO A 138 -4.27 33.23 26.42
N GLY A 139 -3.75 32.48 27.41
CA GLY A 139 -2.62 32.90 28.22
C GLY A 139 -1.38 33.22 27.38
N GLY A 140 -0.79 34.39 27.66
CA GLY A 140 0.36 34.94 26.93
C GLY A 140 0.06 35.50 25.53
N TRP A 141 -1.21 35.56 25.11
CA TRP A 141 -1.63 36.35 23.96
C TRP A 141 -2.06 37.76 24.37
N SER A 142 -1.78 38.73 23.50
CA SER A 142 -2.28 40.09 23.61
C SER A 142 -2.80 40.59 22.26
N TRP A 143 -3.64 41.62 22.30
CA TRP A 143 -4.08 42.29 21.08
C TRP A 143 -2.91 43.03 20.43
N SER A 144 -2.77 42.87 19.12
CA SER A 144 -1.65 43.43 18.36
C SER A 144 -1.60 44.96 18.35
N ASP A 145 -2.71 45.63 18.67
CA ASP A 145 -2.87 47.08 18.66
C ASP A 145 -2.69 47.73 20.05
N THR A 146 -2.95 47.00 21.13
CA THR A 146 -3.02 47.57 22.49
C THR A 146 -2.12 46.90 23.51
N LEU A 147 -1.49 45.77 23.20
CA LEU A 147 -0.73 44.92 24.13
C LEU A 147 -1.55 44.43 25.35
N VAL A 148 -2.85 44.69 25.38
CA VAL A 148 -3.76 44.21 26.42
C VAL A 148 -3.89 42.70 26.27
N ALA A 149 -3.72 41.96 27.38
CA ALA A 149 -3.82 40.51 27.40
C ALA A 149 -5.24 40.05 27.04
N LEU A 150 -5.35 38.88 26.42
CA LEU A 150 -6.65 38.28 26.15
C LEU A 150 -7.31 37.79 27.45
N PRO A 151 -8.65 37.88 27.57
CA PRO A 151 -9.40 37.30 28.69
C PRO A 151 -9.20 35.78 28.80
N THR A 152 -9.01 35.27 30.01
CA THR A 152 -8.71 33.84 30.26
C THR A 152 -9.92 32.92 30.11
N ASP A 153 -11.13 33.47 30.10
CA ASP A 153 -12.39 32.74 29.94
C ASP A 153 -12.75 32.46 28.47
N ARG A 154 -11.91 32.90 27.52
CA ARG A 154 -12.14 32.74 26.09
C ARG A 154 -11.02 31.92 25.45
N PRO A 155 -11.21 30.61 25.24
CA PRO A 155 -10.24 29.82 24.51
C PRO A 155 -10.13 30.36 23.08
N LEU A 156 -8.89 30.42 22.60
CA LEU A 156 -8.62 30.63 21.19
C LEU A 156 -8.84 29.31 20.45
N ALA A 157 -9.23 29.42 19.18
CA ALA A 157 -9.41 28.28 18.32
C ALA A 157 -8.30 28.25 17.26
N LYS A 158 -7.64 27.11 17.10
CA LYS A 158 -6.71 26.87 16.00
C LYS A 158 -7.14 25.65 15.19
N TRP A 159 -7.31 25.84 13.89
CA TRP A 159 -7.40 24.74 12.94
C TRP A 159 -5.98 24.27 12.61
N ILE A 160 -5.73 22.99 12.84
CA ILE A 160 -4.44 22.36 12.56
C ILE A 160 -4.65 21.39 11.40
N PRO A 161 -4.13 21.71 10.20
CA PRO A 161 -4.15 20.78 9.09
C PRO A 161 -3.40 19.49 9.46
N THR A 162 -3.99 18.37 9.08
CA THR A 162 -3.39 17.04 9.21
C THR A 162 -3.39 16.36 7.85
N THR A 163 -2.40 15.50 7.60
CA THR A 163 -2.31 14.76 6.34
C THR A 163 -2.33 13.28 6.64
N GLU A 164 -3.19 12.51 5.99
CA GLU A 164 -3.12 11.05 6.00
C GLU A 164 -2.24 10.57 4.85
N HIS A 165 -1.21 9.80 5.18
CA HIS A 165 -0.33 9.13 4.23
C HIS A 165 -0.65 7.64 4.26
N ARG A 166 -1.00 7.09 3.11
CA ARG A 166 -1.31 5.67 2.94
C ARG A 166 -0.27 5.05 2.04
N LEU A 167 0.45 4.06 2.55
CA LEU A 167 1.40 3.27 1.77
C LEU A 167 0.86 1.86 1.64
N THR A 168 0.73 1.35 0.42
CA THR A 168 0.37 -0.06 0.20
C THR A 168 1.59 -0.81 -0.29
N TRP A 169 2.04 -1.78 0.49
CA TRP A 169 3.16 -2.64 0.19
C TRP A 169 2.64 -4.00 -0.31
N TYR A 170 2.97 -4.33 -1.55
CA TYR A 170 2.49 -5.50 -2.25
C TYR A 170 3.54 -6.60 -2.29
N LYS A 171 3.05 -7.85 -2.41
CA LYS A 171 3.84 -9.06 -2.62
C LYS A 171 4.78 -9.41 -1.47
N VAL A 172 4.42 -9.05 -0.25
CA VAL A 172 5.25 -9.31 0.92
C VAL A 172 5.15 -10.78 1.30
N VAL A 173 6.22 -11.55 1.21
CA VAL A 173 6.20 -12.99 1.54
C VAL A 173 6.19 -13.19 3.05
N ASN A 174 7.07 -12.47 3.76
CA ASN A 174 7.22 -12.55 5.22
C ASN A 174 6.96 -11.17 5.84
N PRO A 175 5.69 -10.80 6.10
CA PRO A 175 5.40 -9.51 6.71
C PRO A 175 6.12 -9.32 8.05
N PRO A 176 6.63 -8.12 8.35
CA PRO A 176 7.34 -7.84 9.59
C PRO A 176 6.37 -7.62 10.75
N TRP A 177 5.61 -8.66 11.12
CA TRP A 177 4.51 -8.57 12.09
C TRP A 177 4.90 -7.93 13.42
N GLN A 178 6.05 -8.35 13.98
CA GLN A 178 6.54 -7.83 15.25
C GLN A 178 6.91 -6.35 15.14
N THR A 179 7.54 -5.95 14.03
CA THR A 179 7.87 -4.54 13.76
C THR A 179 6.62 -3.69 13.61
N ILE A 180 5.61 -4.18 12.89
CA ILE A 180 4.32 -3.47 12.74
C ILE A 180 3.70 -3.24 14.13
N GLN A 181 3.66 -4.27 14.96
CA GLN A 181 3.07 -4.19 16.31
C GLN A 181 3.88 -3.30 17.24
N SER A 182 5.22 -3.36 17.19
CA SER A 182 6.07 -2.58 18.09
C SER A 182 6.10 -1.10 17.74
N LEU A 183 5.95 -0.75 16.47
CA LEU A 183 5.98 0.64 16.02
C LEU A 183 4.61 1.31 16.04
N GLN A 184 3.52 0.56 16.10
CA GLN A 184 2.17 1.12 16.12
C GLN A 184 2.01 2.09 17.31
N GLY A 185 1.56 3.32 17.01
CA GLY A 185 1.41 4.37 18.01
C GLY A 185 2.69 5.18 18.29
N THR A 186 3.80 4.92 17.61
CA THR A 186 5.01 5.74 17.71
C THR A 186 5.03 6.84 16.64
N VAL A 187 5.91 7.84 16.84
CA VAL A 187 6.12 8.95 15.89
C VAL A 187 7.50 8.84 15.24
N ASN A 188 7.67 9.41 14.06
CA ASN A 188 8.94 9.31 13.32
C ASN A 188 10.10 9.97 14.09
N ALA A 189 11.20 9.22 14.31
CA ALA A 189 12.42 9.72 14.96
C ALA A 189 13.25 10.64 14.05
N SER A 190 13.12 10.47 12.74
CA SER A 190 13.83 11.22 11.69
C SER A 190 12.86 11.61 10.57
N GLU A 191 13.34 12.39 9.60
CA GLU A 191 12.51 12.75 8.44
C GLU A 191 12.06 11.49 7.69
N PHE A 192 10.75 11.40 7.40
CA PHE A 192 10.14 10.30 6.65
C PHE A 192 9.01 10.87 5.79
N LEU A 193 8.97 10.58 4.48
CA LEU A 193 8.01 11.19 3.54
C LEU A 193 8.03 12.73 3.55
N SER A 194 9.22 13.33 3.66
CA SER A 194 9.44 14.77 3.86
C SER A 194 8.72 15.35 5.09
N CYS A 195 8.29 14.50 6.03
CA CYS A 195 7.72 14.93 7.29
C CYS A 195 8.85 15.04 8.32
N PRO A 196 9.07 16.22 8.93
CA PRO A 196 10.08 16.39 9.97
C PRO A 196 9.88 15.43 11.15
N ALA A 197 10.93 15.16 11.91
CA ALA A 197 10.87 14.31 13.11
C ALA A 197 9.74 14.73 14.07
N GLY A 198 9.06 13.74 14.64
CA GLY A 198 7.97 13.89 15.59
C GLY A 198 6.63 14.37 15.00
N THR A 199 6.52 14.56 13.69
CA THR A 199 5.31 15.08 13.03
C THR A 199 4.43 14.02 12.39
N LEU A 200 4.91 12.79 12.24
CA LEU A 200 4.20 11.69 11.58
C LEU A 200 3.99 10.54 12.57
N LEU A 201 2.73 10.21 12.85
CA LEU A 201 2.31 9.11 13.72
C LEU A 201 2.01 7.88 12.86
N PHE A 202 2.51 6.71 13.26
CA PHE A 202 2.11 5.45 12.64
C PHE A 202 0.85 4.91 13.33
N GLU A 203 -0.29 4.90 12.62
CA GLU A 203 -1.57 4.42 13.17
C GLU A 203 -1.70 2.90 13.16
N GLY A 204 -1.08 2.23 12.20
CA GLY A 204 -1.11 0.78 12.05
C GLY A 204 -1.19 0.30 10.61
N ALA A 205 -1.55 -0.97 10.44
CA ALA A 205 -1.60 -1.63 9.14
C ALA A 205 -2.88 -2.48 8.99
N ASP A 206 -3.49 -2.42 7.81
CA ASP A 206 -4.46 -3.43 7.35
C ASP A 206 -3.76 -4.43 6.44
N THR A 207 -4.01 -5.73 6.59
CA THR A 207 -3.37 -6.76 5.76
C THR A 207 -4.36 -7.67 5.06
N ASN A 208 -4.06 -7.97 3.79
CA ASN A 208 -4.82 -8.91 2.98
C ASN A 208 -3.88 -9.96 2.40
N LYS A 209 -4.29 -11.23 2.51
CA LYS A 209 -3.57 -12.34 1.89
C LYS A 209 -3.91 -12.38 0.41
N LEU A 210 -2.91 -12.30 -0.46
CA LEU A 210 -3.08 -12.40 -1.91
C LEU A 210 -2.85 -13.86 -2.34
N TYR A 211 -3.88 -14.39 -3.01
CA TYR A 211 -4.03 -15.74 -3.57
C TYR A 211 -4.09 -16.91 -2.59
N ALA A 212 -5.22 -17.63 -2.62
CA ALA A 212 -5.36 -18.96 -2.05
C ALA A 212 -5.44 -19.96 -3.22
N GLY A 213 -4.39 -20.75 -3.42
CA GLY A 213 -4.51 -22.00 -4.16
C GLY A 213 -5.37 -23.02 -3.38
N ASP A 214 -5.69 -24.15 -4.01
CA ASP A 214 -6.39 -25.24 -3.34
C ASP A 214 -5.52 -25.94 -2.26
N PHE A 215 -6.15 -26.69 -1.37
CA PHE A 215 -5.45 -27.41 -0.29
C PHE A 215 -4.59 -28.59 -0.80
N ALA A 216 -4.78 -29.02 -2.05
CA ALA A 216 -4.18 -30.23 -2.62
C ALA A 216 -2.82 -29.96 -3.29
N SER A 217 -2.61 -28.75 -3.79
CA SER A 217 -1.43 -28.34 -4.56
C SER A 217 -0.20 -28.02 -3.69
N GLY A 218 -0.29 -28.17 -2.37
CA GLY A 218 0.74 -27.70 -1.44
C GLY A 218 0.77 -26.16 -1.37
N ALA A 219 1.72 -25.60 -0.60
CA ALA A 219 1.77 -24.16 -0.35
C ALA A 219 2.02 -23.36 -1.65
N SER A 220 0.97 -22.77 -2.20
CA SER A 220 1.12 -21.52 -2.93
C SER A 220 1.72 -20.52 -1.93
N PRO A 221 2.89 -19.92 -2.20
CA PRO A 221 3.48 -18.96 -1.28
C PRO A 221 2.59 -17.73 -1.28
N PHE A 222 1.80 -17.63 -0.21
CA PHE A 222 0.95 -16.49 0.04
C PHE A 222 1.83 -15.25 0.08
N CYS A 223 1.53 -14.29 -0.79
CA CYS A 223 2.09 -12.96 -0.65
C CYS A 223 1.03 -12.06 -0.01
N TRP A 224 1.47 -11.07 0.74
CA TRP A 224 0.60 -10.16 1.47
C TRP A 224 0.54 -8.81 0.78
N GLU A 225 -0.62 -8.19 0.83
CA GLU A 225 -0.81 -6.76 0.69
C GLU A 225 -0.87 -6.18 2.10
N ILE A 226 -0.03 -5.19 2.39
CA ILE A 226 0.02 -4.48 3.66
C ILE A 226 -0.26 -3.01 3.42
N LYS A 227 -1.32 -2.47 4.02
CA LYS A 227 -1.71 -1.07 3.91
C LYS A 227 -1.36 -0.34 5.20
N TYR A 228 -0.27 0.41 5.17
CA TYR A 228 0.14 1.26 6.28
C TYR A 228 -0.60 2.60 6.26
N LEU A 229 -1.01 3.04 7.45
CA LEU A 229 -1.59 4.36 7.66
C LEU A 229 -0.69 5.18 8.57
N PHE A 230 -0.30 6.36 8.09
CA PHE A 230 0.39 7.37 8.88
C PHE A 230 -0.41 8.66 8.90
N ARG A 231 -0.39 9.36 10.03
CA ARG A 231 -1.04 10.67 10.19
C ARG A 231 -0.03 11.74 10.55
N GLN A 232 0.08 12.73 9.68
CA GLN A 232 0.90 13.90 9.91
C GLN A 232 0.12 14.96 10.69
N ARG A 233 0.76 15.50 11.73
CA ARG A 233 0.36 16.73 12.42
C ARG A 233 1.56 17.68 12.40
N ALA A 234 1.45 18.76 11.63
CA ALA A 234 2.53 19.73 11.45
C ALA A 234 2.06 21.15 11.79
N ILE A 235 2.23 21.55 13.05
CA ILE A 235 1.81 22.87 13.53
C ILE A 235 2.91 23.89 13.21
N ARG A 236 2.65 24.75 12.23
CA ARG A 236 3.55 25.85 11.89
C ARG A 236 3.30 27.03 12.84
N HIS A 237 4.34 27.47 13.55
CA HIS A 237 4.26 28.63 14.44
C HIS A 237 5.64 29.24 14.69
N GLY A 238 5.79 30.55 14.49
CA GLY A 238 7.05 31.27 14.74
C GLY A 238 8.26 30.78 13.93
N GLY A 239 8.03 30.26 12.71
CA GLY A 239 9.09 29.67 11.87
C GLY A 239 9.43 28.21 12.18
N ASN A 240 8.90 27.66 13.28
CA ASN A 240 9.10 26.26 13.68
C ASN A 240 7.92 25.38 13.28
N VAL A 241 8.15 24.06 13.25
CA VAL A 241 7.15 23.03 13.03
C VAL A 241 7.07 22.15 14.28
N PHE A 242 5.88 22.04 14.86
CA PHE A 242 5.62 21.25 16.06
C PHE A 242 4.73 20.05 15.73
N GLY A 243 5.03 18.90 16.35
CA GLY A 243 4.45 17.61 16.03
C GLY A 243 3.49 17.03 17.08
N TRP A 244 3.39 15.71 17.10
CA TRP A 244 2.52 14.95 18.01
C TRP A 244 2.93 15.07 19.48
N ASN A 245 4.23 15.21 19.74
CA ASN A 245 4.78 15.42 21.07
C ASN A 245 4.65 16.85 21.59
N HIS A 246 3.90 17.74 20.91
CA HIS A 246 3.78 19.13 21.32
C HIS A 246 2.33 19.50 21.70
N VAL A 247 2.21 20.23 22.81
CA VAL A 247 0.96 20.79 23.33
C VAL A 247 1.16 22.28 23.55
N TYR A 248 0.09 23.05 23.36
CA TYR A 248 0.13 24.48 23.66
C TYR A 248 0.18 24.70 25.18
N ARG A 249 1.21 25.41 25.65
CA ARG A 249 1.40 25.85 27.03
C ARG A 249 1.17 27.35 27.11
N GLU A 250 0.39 27.81 28.07
CA GLU A 250 0.07 29.23 28.27
C GLU A 250 1.18 30.03 28.96
N ASN A 251 2.00 29.37 29.79
CA ASN A 251 3.02 30.05 30.59
C ASN A 251 4.37 29.28 30.60
N PRO A 252 5.41 29.80 29.93
CA PRO A 252 5.33 30.83 28.88
C PRO A 252 4.55 30.30 27.67
N ALA A 253 3.86 31.22 26.97
CA ALA A 253 3.08 30.93 25.79
C ALA A 253 3.91 30.27 24.68
N GLY A 254 3.44 29.14 24.17
CA GLY A 254 4.06 28.45 23.05
C GLY A 254 3.78 26.96 23.02
N TRP A 255 4.24 26.30 21.95
CA TRP A 255 4.19 24.85 21.83
C TRP A 255 5.39 24.26 22.56
N ALA A 256 5.13 23.32 23.46
CA ALA A 256 6.15 22.67 24.28
C ALA A 256 5.92 21.16 24.34
N GLU A 257 7.00 20.41 24.55
CA GLU A 257 6.94 18.97 24.76
C GLU A 257 6.59 18.66 26.22
N PRO A 258 5.44 18.04 26.52
CA PRO A 258 5.18 17.53 27.85
C PRO A 258 6.01 16.27 28.10
N THR A 259 6.54 16.16 29.33
CA THR A 259 7.28 14.97 29.79
C THR A 259 6.90 14.66 31.23
N ASN A 260 6.96 13.38 31.59
CA ASN A 260 6.88 12.92 32.97
C ASN A 260 8.25 12.82 33.65
N GLY A 261 9.32 13.32 33.02
CA GLY A 261 10.71 13.25 33.48
C GLY A 261 11.48 12.01 33.01
N ILE A 262 10.79 11.04 32.40
CA ILE A 262 11.39 9.78 31.91
C ILE A 262 11.13 9.62 30.40
N ALA A 263 9.91 9.90 29.96
CA ALA A 263 9.47 9.71 28.58
C ALA A 263 8.75 10.95 28.02
N LYS A 264 8.66 11.00 26.69
CA LYS A 264 7.79 11.92 25.95
C LYS A 264 6.36 11.35 25.93
N LEU A 265 5.43 12.10 25.34
CA LEU A 265 4.03 11.66 25.20
C LEU A 265 3.89 10.47 24.23
N TYR A 266 4.61 10.50 23.12
CA TYR A 266 4.75 9.44 22.13
C TYR A 266 6.23 9.07 22.01
N ASP A 267 6.50 7.77 22.00
CA ASP A 267 7.82 7.24 21.68
C ASP A 267 8.17 7.48 20.21
N GLU A 268 9.47 7.55 19.93
CA GLU A 268 10.02 7.82 18.60
C GLU A 268 10.60 6.55 17.98
N ALA A 269 10.41 6.34 16.67
CA ALA A 269 10.94 5.19 15.95
C ALA A 269 11.38 5.51 14.52
N ASP A 270 12.27 4.69 13.97
CA ASP A 270 12.57 4.67 12.53
C ASP A 270 11.47 3.89 11.80
N PHE A 271 10.85 4.50 10.80
CA PHE A 271 9.78 3.85 10.02
C PHE A 271 10.29 3.09 8.80
N ASN A 272 11.56 3.23 8.41
CA ASN A 272 12.11 2.50 7.26
C ASN A 272 12.09 0.98 7.48
N VAL A 273 12.20 0.53 8.73
CA VAL A 273 12.16 -0.90 9.09
C VAL A 273 10.79 -1.55 8.86
N LEU A 274 9.72 -0.78 8.65
CA LEU A 274 8.39 -1.32 8.29
C LEU A 274 8.35 -1.93 6.88
N PHE A 275 9.33 -1.59 6.03
CA PHE A 275 9.41 -1.97 4.62
C PHE A 275 10.51 -3.00 4.37
N GLN A 276 10.82 -3.79 5.38
CA GLN A 276 11.76 -4.90 5.33
C GLN A 276 11.03 -6.16 5.80
N SER A 277 11.02 -7.21 4.98
CA SER A 277 10.41 -8.48 5.36
C SER A 277 11.14 -9.05 6.59
N ALA A 278 10.41 -9.80 7.42
CA ALA A 278 11.04 -10.48 8.54
C ALA A 278 12.11 -11.44 8.01
N GLY A 279 13.34 -11.31 8.53
CA GLY A 279 14.40 -12.29 8.29
C GLY A 279 14.00 -13.65 8.86
N GLU A 280 14.37 -14.73 8.16
CA GLU A 280 14.26 -16.10 8.67
C GLU A 280 15.13 -16.33 9.91
#